data_AF-A0A5N6MYK0-F1
#
_entry.id   AF-A0A5N6MYK0-F1
#
_cell.length_a   1.000
_cell.length_b   1.000
_cell.length_c   1.000
_cell.angle_alpha   90.00
_cell.angle_beta   90.00
_cell.angle_gamma   90.00
#
_symmetry.space_group_name_H-M   'P 1'
#
loop_
_entity.id
_entity.type
_entity.pdbx_description
1 polymer ?
#
loop_
_entity_poly.entity_id
_entity_poly.type
_entity_poly.pdbx_seq_one_letter_code
_entity_poly.pdbx_strand_id
1 'polypeptide(L)'
;MITLQVIGRVYGNILNVGEELKKETLPLQSGFRIYQLQGLRPSMWYEVKISYPASIPARFSLQLKRGDSDSLVNHHRKLLNTEKLVFMNDDTDLRNNQSITYVVLTVEPEGVVAIPNLKEREMVIYNIVCDELMLGIPYDAWWVVILAVVCLGVAFSVPFFLPSVVANTYKSEGQGATYKNS
;
A
#
# COMPACT_ATOMS: atom_id res chain seq x y z
N MET A 1 -1.24 -31.34 8.39
CA MET A 1 -0.55 -30.03 8.46
C MET A 1 0.65 -29.87 7.51
N ILE A 2 1.03 -30.88 6.69
CA ILE A 2 2.21 -30.81 5.81
C ILE A 2 1.90 -30.18 4.42
N THR A 3 0.62 -29.97 4.09
CA THR A 3 0.20 -29.75 2.70
C THR A 3 0.47 -28.33 2.18
N LEU A 4 0.15 -27.27 2.94
CA LEU A 4 0.22 -25.89 2.43
C LEU A 4 1.63 -25.33 2.26
N GLN A 5 2.59 -25.75 3.10
CA GLN A 5 3.96 -25.26 3.03
C GLN A 5 4.72 -25.92 1.86
N VAL A 6 4.47 -27.21 1.61
CA VAL A 6 4.97 -27.91 0.41
C VAL A 6 4.32 -27.33 -0.85
N ILE A 7 3.00 -27.10 -0.83
CA ILE A 7 2.30 -26.46 -1.95
C ILE A 7 2.83 -25.03 -2.19
N GLY A 8 3.05 -24.24 -1.13
CA GLY A 8 3.59 -22.90 -1.23
C GLY A 8 5.02 -22.87 -1.80
N ARG A 9 5.87 -23.84 -1.43
CA ARG A 9 7.22 -23.97 -2.01
C ARG A 9 7.25 -24.46 -3.46
N VAL A 10 6.30 -25.31 -3.86
CA VAL A 10 6.30 -25.96 -5.19
C VAL A 10 5.46 -25.21 -6.21
N TYR A 11 4.40 -24.50 -5.78
CA TYR A 11 3.41 -23.83 -6.62
C TYR A 11 3.20 -22.34 -6.28
N GLY A 12 3.94 -21.80 -5.31
CA GLY A 12 3.81 -20.41 -4.90
C GLY A 12 4.30 -19.46 -5.98
N ASN A 13 3.44 -18.54 -6.41
CA ASN A 13 3.90 -17.43 -7.24
C ASN A 13 4.73 -16.48 -6.38
N ILE A 14 5.74 -15.85 -6.96
CA ILE A 14 6.58 -14.90 -6.24
C ILE A 14 5.88 -13.54 -6.28
N LEU A 15 5.69 -12.93 -5.11
CA LEU A 15 5.24 -11.55 -4.97
C LEU A 15 6.37 -10.73 -4.36
N ASN A 16 7.07 -9.98 -5.21
CA ASN A 16 8.13 -9.09 -4.80
C ASN A 16 7.54 -7.83 -4.16
N VAL A 17 8.18 -7.37 -3.09
CA VAL A 17 7.86 -6.10 -2.46
C VAL A 17 8.04 -4.94 -3.45
N GLY A 18 7.04 -4.07 -3.54
CA GLY A 18 7.01 -2.91 -4.44
C GLY A 18 6.61 -3.23 -5.88
N GLU A 19 6.42 -4.51 -6.23
CA GLU A 19 6.02 -4.93 -7.58
C GLU A 19 4.56 -5.40 -7.60
N GLU A 20 3.75 -4.78 -8.46
CA GLU A 20 2.36 -5.15 -8.67
C GLU A 20 2.25 -6.28 -9.71
N LEU A 21 1.64 -7.40 -9.31
CA LEU A 21 1.19 -8.43 -10.23
C LEU A 21 -0.18 -8.05 -10.79
N LYS A 22 -0.27 -7.90 -12.11
CA LYS A 22 -1.44 -7.37 -12.81
C LYS A 22 -2.18 -8.45 -13.58
N LYS A 23 -3.50 -8.36 -13.61
CA LYS A 23 -4.41 -9.22 -14.40
C LYS A 23 -4.25 -10.71 -14.06
N GLU A 24 -3.98 -11.00 -12.80
CA GLU A 24 -3.99 -12.36 -12.28
C GLU A 24 -5.41 -12.93 -12.35
N THR A 25 -5.53 -14.24 -12.56
CA THR A 25 -6.84 -14.91 -12.68
C THR A 25 -6.98 -16.03 -11.67
N LEU A 26 -8.16 -16.11 -11.04
CA LEU A 26 -8.53 -17.19 -10.12
C LEU A 26 -9.92 -17.73 -10.45
N PRO A 27 -10.18 -19.03 -10.27
CA PRO A 27 -11.54 -19.55 -10.29
C PRO A 27 -12.40 -18.84 -9.25
N LEU A 28 -13.61 -18.43 -9.63
CA LEU A 28 -14.54 -17.78 -8.70
C LEU A 28 -15.10 -18.77 -7.67
N GLN A 29 -15.29 -20.03 -8.07
CA GLN A 29 -15.76 -21.10 -7.19
C GLN A 29 -14.58 -21.75 -6.46
N SER A 30 -14.42 -21.45 -5.17
CA SER A 30 -13.43 -22.05 -4.28
C SER A 30 -11.98 -21.91 -4.77
N GLY A 31 -11.68 -20.81 -5.47
CA GLY A 31 -10.33 -20.52 -5.92
C GLY A 31 -9.43 -20.13 -4.76
N PHE A 32 -8.21 -20.63 -4.74
CA PHE A 32 -7.16 -20.12 -3.87
C PHE A 32 -5.82 -20.04 -4.61
N ARG A 33 -4.97 -19.11 -4.18
CA ARG A 33 -3.59 -18.98 -4.67
C ARG A 33 -2.66 -18.64 -3.52
N ILE A 34 -1.44 -19.14 -3.61
CA ILE A 34 -0.39 -18.88 -2.64
C ILE A 34 0.67 -18.01 -3.30
N TYR A 35 1.01 -16.92 -2.62
CA TYR A 35 2.08 -16.02 -2.99
C TYR A 35 3.20 -16.08 -1.96
N GLN A 36 4.42 -16.38 -2.40
CA GLN A 36 5.60 -16.26 -1.56
C GLN A 36 6.11 -14.81 -1.61
N LEU A 37 6.20 -14.18 -0.44
CA LEU A 37 6.72 -12.82 -0.34
C LEU A 37 8.25 -12.81 -0.44
N GLN A 38 8.80 -11.97 -1.30
CA GLN A 38 10.25 -11.75 -1.43
C GLN A 38 10.60 -10.27 -1.30
N GLY A 39 11.82 -9.99 -0.81
CA GLY A 39 12.29 -8.62 -0.58
C GLY A 39 11.85 -8.00 0.74
N LEU A 40 11.36 -8.81 1.70
CA LEU A 40 11.00 -8.33 3.03
C LEU A 40 12.25 -7.93 3.83
N ARG A 41 12.20 -6.74 4.42
CA ARG A 41 13.21 -6.16 5.31
C ARG A 41 12.85 -6.40 6.78
N PRO A 42 13.85 -6.59 7.65
CA PRO A 42 13.64 -6.76 9.09
C PRO A 42 13.00 -5.52 9.72
N SER A 43 12.20 -5.72 10.77
CA SER A 43 11.55 -4.68 11.57
C SER A 43 10.75 -3.63 10.76
N MET A 44 10.18 -4.05 9.62
CA MET A 44 9.40 -3.18 8.73
C MET A 44 7.95 -3.62 8.59
N TRP A 45 7.09 -2.64 8.32
CA TRP A 45 5.66 -2.84 8.07
C TRP A 45 5.40 -3.02 6.58
N TYR A 46 4.51 -3.94 6.27
CA TYR A 46 4.13 -4.32 4.93
C TYR A 46 2.62 -4.31 4.79
N GLU A 47 2.14 -4.01 3.59
CA GLU A 47 0.74 -4.05 3.25
C GLU A 47 0.53 -4.79 1.94
N VAL A 48 -0.23 -5.87 2.02
CA VAL A 48 -0.69 -6.59 0.84
C VAL A 48 -2.08 -6.10 0.51
N LYS A 49 -2.26 -5.65 -0.74
CA LYS A 49 -3.52 -5.12 -1.26
C LYS A 49 -3.96 -5.95 -2.44
N ILE A 50 -5.27 -6.14 -2.55
CA ILE A 50 -5.89 -6.73 -3.74
C ILE A 50 -6.93 -5.78 -4.29
N SER A 51 -6.90 -5.61 -5.61
CA SER A 51 -7.91 -4.86 -6.34
C SER A 51 -8.54 -5.72 -7.42
N TYR A 52 -9.85 -5.62 -7.58
CA TYR A 52 -10.61 -6.36 -8.58
C TYR A 52 -11.82 -5.52 -9.02
N PRO A 53 -12.40 -5.80 -10.20
CA PRO A 53 -13.55 -5.05 -10.70
C PRO A 53 -14.78 -5.20 -9.80
N ALA A 54 -15.38 -4.07 -9.41
CA ALA A 54 -16.59 -4.03 -8.57
C ALA A 54 -17.84 -4.65 -9.23
N SER A 55 -17.80 -4.88 -10.54
CA SER A 55 -18.89 -5.53 -11.29
C SER A 55 -18.95 -7.05 -11.08
N ILE A 56 -17.96 -7.65 -10.39
CA ILE A 56 -17.89 -9.09 -10.17
C ILE A 56 -18.30 -9.35 -8.70
N PRO A 57 -19.37 -10.12 -8.45
CA PRO A 57 -19.81 -10.49 -7.11
C PRO A 57 -18.86 -11.54 -6.50
N ALA A 58 -17.71 -11.08 -6.01
CA ALA A 58 -16.65 -11.92 -5.46
C ALA A 58 -16.12 -11.32 -4.16
N ARG A 59 -15.95 -12.17 -3.16
CA ARG A 59 -15.29 -11.86 -1.89
C ARG A 59 -13.92 -12.49 -1.88
N PHE A 60 -12.90 -11.66 -1.68
CA PHE A 60 -11.54 -12.12 -1.48
C PHE A 60 -11.24 -12.23 0.02
N SER A 61 -10.29 -13.07 0.39
CA SER A 61 -9.74 -13.15 1.74
C SER A 61 -8.23 -13.33 1.67
N LEU A 62 -7.51 -12.51 2.41
CA LEU A 62 -6.05 -12.56 2.54
C LEU A 62 -5.67 -13.14 3.89
N GLN A 63 -4.79 -14.14 3.91
CA GLN A 63 -4.25 -14.72 5.14
C GLN A 63 -2.72 -14.76 5.07
N LEU A 64 -2.06 -14.24 6.11
CA LEU A 64 -0.61 -14.35 6.26
C LEU A 64 -0.26 -15.69 6.93
N LYS A 65 0.71 -16.41 6.39
CA LYS A 65 1.31 -17.58 7.02
C LYS A 65 2.83 -17.44 7.07
N ARG A 66 3.41 -17.72 8.23
CA ARG A 66 4.86 -17.61 8.48
C ARG A 66 5.39 -18.94 9.02
N GLY A 67 6.21 -19.64 8.22
CA GLY A 67 6.80 -20.93 8.64
C GLY A 67 5.78 -22.00 9.09
N ASP A 68 6.20 -22.87 10.02
CA ASP A 68 5.36 -23.91 10.68
C ASP A 68 4.44 -23.34 11.77
N SER A 69 4.49 -22.04 12.00
CA SER A 69 3.69 -21.37 13.00
C SER A 69 2.31 -21.08 12.41
N ASP A 70 1.27 -21.73 12.92
CA ASP A 70 -0.14 -21.34 12.72
C ASP A 70 -0.47 -20.01 13.44
N SER A 71 0.52 -19.14 13.66
CA SER A 71 0.31 -17.77 14.12
C SER A 71 -0.28 -16.97 12.96
N LEU A 72 -1.59 -17.11 12.80
CA LEU A 72 -2.41 -16.29 11.92
C LEU A 72 -2.41 -14.87 12.51
N VAL A 73 -1.38 -14.08 12.18
CA VAL A 73 -1.24 -12.69 12.62
C VAL A 73 -2.30 -11.87 11.88
N ASN A 74 -3.49 -11.82 12.48
CA ASN A 74 -4.70 -11.30 11.87
C ASN A 74 -4.92 -9.86 12.32
N HIS A 75 -4.29 -8.90 11.66
CA HIS A 75 -4.76 -7.52 11.68
C HIS A 75 -5.53 -7.24 10.38
N HIS A 76 -6.62 -7.99 10.19
CA HIS A 76 -7.55 -7.80 9.09
C HIS A 76 -8.34 -6.51 9.34
N ARG A 77 -8.11 -5.49 8.52
CA ARG A 77 -8.92 -4.27 8.50
C ARG A 77 -9.57 -4.21 7.13
N LYS A 78 -10.85 -4.61 7.05
CA LYS A 78 -11.67 -4.47 5.84
C LYS A 78 -12.08 -3.00 5.68
N LEU A 79 -11.34 -2.26 4.88
CA LEU A 79 -11.73 -0.93 4.42
C LEU A 79 -12.18 -1.05 2.96
N LEU A 80 -13.50 -1.07 2.72
CA LEU A 80 -14.15 -1.16 1.38
C LEU A 80 -14.17 -2.57 0.73
N ASN A 81 -14.54 -2.63 -0.57
CA ASN A 81 -14.41 -3.80 -1.45
C ASN A 81 -12.94 -4.06 -1.86
N THR A 82 -12.00 -3.75 -0.97
CA THR A 82 -10.57 -3.91 -1.17
C THR A 82 -10.06 -4.64 0.05
N GLU A 83 -9.56 -5.87 -0.16
CA GLU A 83 -8.99 -6.64 0.92
C GLU A 83 -7.56 -6.16 1.16
N LYS A 84 -7.30 -5.74 2.39
CA LYS A 84 -6.03 -5.15 2.83
C LYS A 84 -5.53 -5.90 4.05
N LEU A 85 -4.32 -6.44 3.94
CA LEU A 85 -3.61 -7.14 5.01
C LEU A 85 -2.36 -6.35 5.36
N VAL A 86 -2.23 -5.91 6.61
CA VAL A 86 -1.05 -5.19 7.11
C VAL A 86 -0.35 -6.06 8.15
N PHE A 87 0.96 -6.22 8.01
CA PHE A 87 1.76 -7.02 8.95
C PHE A 87 3.15 -6.42 9.14
N MET A 88 3.76 -6.74 10.28
CA MET A 88 5.15 -6.40 10.58
C MET A 88 6.03 -7.63 10.38
N ASN A 89 7.19 -7.43 9.76
CA ASN A 89 8.23 -8.44 9.64
C ASN A 89 9.18 -8.32 10.83
N ASP A 90 8.82 -8.91 11.97
CA ASP A 90 9.59 -8.81 13.22
C ASP A 90 10.82 -9.75 13.21
N ASP A 91 11.90 -9.30 13.85
CA ASP A 91 13.19 -9.99 13.92
C ASP A 91 13.16 -11.22 14.82
N THR A 92 12.17 -11.31 15.71
CA THR A 92 11.96 -12.48 16.56
C THR A 92 11.74 -13.77 15.75
N ASP A 93 11.23 -13.65 14.52
CA ASP A 93 11.00 -14.77 13.60
C ASP A 93 12.22 -15.11 12.71
N LEU A 94 13.26 -14.27 12.69
CA LEU A 94 14.53 -14.50 11.99
C LEU A 94 15.47 -15.44 12.75
N ARG A 95 15.23 -15.65 14.06
CA ARG A 95 15.97 -16.66 14.84
C ARG A 95 15.73 -18.09 14.33
N ASN A 96 14.71 -18.27 13.49
CA ASN A 96 14.51 -19.45 12.66
C ASN A 96 14.87 -19.05 11.21
N ASN A 97 16.15 -19.16 10.84
CA ASN A 97 16.83 -18.70 9.59
C ASN A 97 16.19 -19.10 8.23
N GLN A 98 14.95 -19.62 8.20
CA GLN A 98 14.27 -20.17 7.03
C GLN A 98 12.76 -19.92 7.00
N SER A 99 12.23 -18.97 7.80
CA SER A 99 10.79 -18.68 7.86
C SER A 99 10.31 -17.93 6.61
N ILE A 100 10.10 -18.67 5.53
CA ILE A 100 9.46 -18.14 4.32
C ILE A 100 8.05 -17.65 4.69
N THR A 101 7.75 -16.41 4.30
CA THR A 101 6.44 -15.79 4.51
C THR A 101 5.59 -15.96 3.26
N TYR A 102 4.37 -16.45 3.45
CA TYR A 102 3.40 -16.67 2.39
C TYR A 102 2.13 -15.87 2.65
N VAL A 103 1.50 -15.44 1.57
CA VAL A 103 0.15 -14.90 1.55
C VAL A 103 -0.74 -15.91 0.84
N VAL A 104 -1.77 -16.36 1.52
CA VAL A 104 -2.82 -17.18 0.94
C VAL A 104 -3.97 -16.27 0.57
N LEU A 105 -4.31 -16.29 -0.71
CA LEU A 105 -5.46 -15.62 -1.26
C LEU A 105 -6.56 -16.64 -1.52
N THR A 106 -7.76 -16.39 -1.00
CA THR A 106 -8.96 -17.20 -1.25
C THR A 106 -10.03 -16.33 -1.88
N VAL A 107 -10.82 -16.91 -2.79
CA VAL A 107 -11.98 -16.27 -3.42
C VAL A 107 -13.23 -17.11 -3.16
N GLU A 108 -14.28 -16.41 -2.75
CA GLU A 108 -15.62 -16.94 -2.59
C GLU A 108 -16.61 -16.08 -3.38
N PRO A 109 -17.66 -16.65 -3.99
CA PRO A 109 -18.70 -15.86 -4.64
C PRO A 109 -19.52 -15.08 -3.60
N GLU A 110 -19.81 -13.80 -3.87
CA GLU A 110 -20.56 -12.93 -2.96
C GLU A 110 -21.91 -12.53 -3.57
N GLY A 111 -22.98 -13.25 -3.23
CA GLY A 111 -24.34 -12.90 -3.64
C GLY A 111 -25.19 -14.09 -4.09
N VAL A 112 -26.50 -13.86 -4.21
CA VAL A 112 -27.44 -14.83 -4.78
C VAL A 112 -27.64 -14.49 -6.25
N VAL A 113 -27.44 -15.48 -7.12
CA VAL A 113 -27.57 -15.33 -8.57
C VAL A 113 -29.00 -14.90 -8.91
N ALA A 114 -29.16 -13.72 -9.52
CA ALA A 114 -30.47 -13.24 -9.95
C ALA A 114 -31.06 -14.07 -11.12
N ILE A 115 -30.21 -14.84 -11.83
CA ILE A 115 -30.60 -15.60 -13.03
C ILE A 115 -30.02 -17.03 -12.95
N PRO A 116 -30.85 -18.06 -12.71
CA PRO A 116 -30.38 -19.43 -12.41
C PRO A 116 -29.79 -20.20 -13.61
N ASN A 117 -29.83 -19.67 -14.84
CA ASN A 117 -29.39 -20.36 -16.07
C ASN A 117 -28.33 -19.63 -16.89
N LEU A 118 -27.81 -18.49 -16.40
CA LEU A 118 -26.67 -17.84 -17.04
C LEU A 118 -25.40 -18.39 -16.40
N LYS A 119 -24.42 -18.84 -17.21
CA LYS A 119 -23.11 -19.22 -16.70
C LYS A 119 -22.56 -18.05 -15.88
N GLU A 120 -22.43 -18.26 -14.57
CA GLU A 120 -21.66 -17.36 -13.73
C GLU A 120 -20.24 -17.23 -14.30
N ARG A 121 -19.59 -16.08 -14.09
CA ARG A 121 -18.20 -15.95 -14.52
C ARG A 121 -17.36 -16.97 -13.75
N GLU A 122 -16.79 -17.92 -14.48
CA GLU A 122 -15.99 -19.01 -13.91
C GLU A 122 -14.67 -18.49 -13.32
N MET A 123 -14.19 -17.32 -13.77
CA MET A 123 -12.92 -16.71 -13.35
C MET A 123 -13.09 -15.24 -12.95
N VAL A 124 -12.31 -14.82 -11.96
CA VAL A 124 -12.14 -13.43 -11.54
C VAL A 124 -10.74 -12.93 -11.88
N ILE A 125 -10.66 -11.70 -12.38
CA ILE A 125 -9.40 -11.01 -12.67
C ILE A 125 -9.12 -10.04 -11.52
N TYR A 126 -7.89 -10.03 -11.03
CA TYR A 126 -7.45 -9.17 -9.94
C TYR A 126 -6.00 -8.73 -10.11
N ASN A 127 -5.62 -7.69 -9.39
CA ASN A 127 -4.24 -7.32 -9.19
C ASN A 127 -3.88 -7.49 -7.71
N ILE A 128 -2.63 -7.81 -7.43
CA ILE A 128 -2.09 -7.94 -6.08
C ILE A 128 -0.73 -7.24 -6.00
N VAL A 129 -0.51 -6.54 -4.90
CA VAL A 129 0.75 -5.84 -4.61
C VAL A 129 1.10 -5.97 -3.14
N CYS A 130 2.40 -6.01 -2.84
CA CYS A 130 2.94 -5.94 -1.49
C CYS A 130 3.78 -4.66 -1.36
N ASP A 131 3.31 -3.67 -0.60
CA ASP A 131 3.99 -2.39 -0.41
C ASP A 131 4.71 -2.32 0.95
N GLU A 132 5.79 -1.55 1.00
CA GLU A 132 6.47 -1.18 2.24
C GLU A 132 5.85 0.06 2.88
N LEU A 133 5.69 0.00 4.20
CA LEU A 133 5.14 1.07 5.02
C LEU A 133 6.21 1.59 5.96
N MET A 134 6.40 2.90 5.91
CA MET A 134 7.21 3.67 6.84
C MET A 134 6.28 4.51 7.69
N LEU A 135 6.24 4.26 9.00
CA LEU A 135 5.33 4.92 9.95
C LEU A 135 3.84 4.81 9.56
N GLY A 136 3.44 3.68 8.95
CA GLY A 136 2.06 3.46 8.50
C GLY A 136 1.69 4.15 7.19
N ILE A 137 2.65 4.81 6.53
CA ILE A 137 2.47 5.48 5.23
C ILE A 137 3.26 4.70 4.16
N PRO A 138 2.69 4.44 2.97
CA PRO A 138 3.42 3.82 1.87
C PRO A 138 4.67 4.62 1.50
N TYR A 139 5.77 3.94 1.20
CA TYR A 139 7.05 4.59 0.89
C TYR A 139 6.93 5.66 -0.22
N ASP A 140 6.15 5.38 -1.26
CA ASP A 140 5.95 6.30 -2.40
C ASP A 140 5.31 7.65 -2.00
N ALA A 141 4.58 7.70 -0.89
CA ALA A 141 3.90 8.92 -0.45
C ALA A 141 4.82 9.91 0.30
N TRP A 142 6.05 9.52 0.64
CA TRP A 142 6.99 10.41 1.37
C TRP A 142 7.38 11.66 0.59
N TRP A 143 7.42 11.59 -0.75
CA TRP A 143 7.65 12.77 -1.58
C TRP A 143 6.59 13.85 -1.40
N VAL A 144 5.33 13.45 -1.18
CA VAL A 144 4.23 14.38 -0.91
C VAL A 144 4.40 15.04 0.45
N VAL A 145 4.85 14.29 1.45
CA VAL A 145 5.14 14.82 2.80
C VAL A 145 6.27 15.86 2.73
N ILE A 146 7.35 15.56 2.02
CA ILE A 146 8.48 16.49 1.83
C ILE A 146 7.99 17.78 1.16
N LEU A 147 7.21 17.66 0.07
CA LEU A 147 6.65 18.80 -0.63
C LEU A 147 5.78 19.68 0.29
N ALA A 148 4.91 19.05 1.09
CA ALA A 148 4.05 19.76 2.03
C ALA A 148 4.86 20.55 3.08
N VAL A 149 5.94 19.97 3.61
CA VAL A 149 6.84 20.65 4.56
C VAL A 149 7.54 21.84 3.90
N VAL A 150 8.00 21.70 2.66
CA VAL A 150 8.61 22.80 1.90
C VAL A 150 7.60 23.94 1.69
N CYS A 151 6.37 23.61 1.28
CA CYS A 151 5.30 24.60 1.12
C CYS A 151 5.02 25.35 2.43
N LEU A 152 4.99 24.64 3.56
CA LEU A 152 4.77 25.24 4.88
C LEU A 152 5.94 26.15 5.29
N GLY A 153 7.19 25.76 5.00
CA GLY A 153 8.37 26.58 5.24
C GLY A 153 8.38 27.87 4.41
N VAL A 154 7.97 27.79 3.14
CA VAL A 154 7.82 28.99 2.28
C VAL A 154 6.71 29.88 2.81
N ALA A 155 5.54 29.33 3.11
CA ALA A 155 4.42 30.10 3.66
C ALA A 155 4.77 30.84 4.96
N PHE A 156 5.60 30.22 5.81
CA PHE A 156 6.11 30.84 7.03
C PHE A 156 7.16 31.92 6.76
N SER A 157 7.94 31.78 5.68
CA SER A 157 9.01 32.71 5.30
C SER A 157 8.49 33.94 4.56
N VAL A 158 7.45 33.82 3.74
CA VAL A 158 6.80 34.92 2.99
C VAL A 158 6.51 36.15 3.87
N PRO A 159 5.86 36.04 5.05
CA PRO A 159 5.61 37.20 5.91
C PRO A 159 6.88 37.85 6.47
N PHE A 160 8.02 37.16 6.48
CA PHE A 160 9.30 37.72 6.92
C PHE A 160 10.00 38.55 5.83
N PHE A 161 9.75 38.28 4.54
CA PHE A 161 10.35 39.03 3.43
C PHE A 161 9.52 40.25 3.00
N LEU A 162 8.21 40.29 3.30
CA LEU A 162 7.32 41.41 2.98
C LEU A 162 7.78 42.76 3.59
N PRO A 163 8.23 42.86 4.86
CA PRO A 163 8.67 44.13 5.44
C PRO A 163 9.95 44.68 4.81
N SER A 164 10.88 43.80 4.39
CA SER A 164 12.20 44.18 3.89
C SER A 164 12.15 44.79 2.48
N VAL A 165 11.27 44.28 1.62
CA VAL A 165 11.08 44.81 0.27
C VAL A 165 10.40 46.18 0.33
N VAL A 166 9.33 46.31 1.13
CA VAL A 166 8.60 47.57 1.31
C VAL A 166 9.50 48.67 1.90
N ALA A 167 10.32 48.34 2.91
CA ALA A 167 11.27 49.30 3.51
C ALA A 167 12.35 49.79 2.52
N ASN A 168 12.81 48.92 1.62
CA ASN A 168 13.77 49.31 0.57
C ASN A 168 13.13 50.19 -0.50
N THR A 169 11.84 50.01 -0.82
CA THR A 169 11.11 50.87 -1.76
C THR A 169 10.95 52.29 -1.22
N TYR A 170 10.60 52.46 0.06
CA TYR A 170 10.53 53.79 0.71
C TYR A 170 11.89 54.52 0.73
N LYS A 171 13.00 53.78 0.85
CA LYS A 171 14.35 54.37 0.87
C LYS A 171 14.80 54.89 -0.51
N SER A 172 14.26 54.32 -1.60
CA SER A 172 14.54 54.78 -2.97
C SER A 172 13.67 55.98 -3.39
N GLU A 173 12.51 56.18 -2.76
CA GLU A 173 11.61 57.32 -3.06
C GLU A 173 11.99 58.59 -2.27
N GLY A 174 12.65 58.45 -1.11
CA GLY A 174 13.08 59.56 -0.26
C GLY A 174 14.31 60.36 -0.74
N GLN A 175 15.02 59.93 -1.80
CA GLN A 175 16.15 60.67 -2.36
C GLN A 175 15.79 61.56 -3.58
N GLY A 176 14.55 61.53 -4.05
CA GLY A 176 14.11 62.31 -5.22
C GLY A 176 13.49 63.68 -4.93
N ALA A 177 13.23 64.03 -3.66
CA ALA A 177 12.34 65.15 -3.30
C ALA A 177 13.02 66.28 -2.49
N THR A 178 14.22 66.71 -2.88
CA THR A 178 14.85 67.92 -2.29
C THR A 178 15.40 68.85 -3.36
N TYR A 179 14.56 69.31 -4.30
CA TYR A 179 14.87 70.50 -5.09
C TYR A 179 13.58 71.22 -5.51
N LYS A 180 13.22 72.23 -4.72
CA LYS A 180 12.49 73.46 -5.06
C LYS A 180 11.78 73.92 -3.81
N ASN A 181 12.17 75.09 -3.31
CA ASN A 181 11.27 76.19 -3.00
C ASN A 181 12.13 77.45 -2.92
N SER A 182 11.93 78.30 -3.92
CA SER A 182 12.40 79.69 -4.00
C SER A 182 11.48 80.60 -3.20
#